data_AF-A0A5Q2N1J6-F1
#
_entry.id   AF-A0A5Q2N1J6-F1
#
_cell.length_a   1.000
_cell.length_b   1.000
_cell.length_c   1.000
_cell.angle_alpha   90.00
_cell.angle_beta   90.00
_cell.angle_gamma   90.00
#
_symmetry.space_group_name_H-M   'P 1'
#
loop_
_entity.id
_entity.type
_entity.pdbx_description
1 polymer ?
#
loop_
_entity_poly.entity_id
_entity_poly.type
_entity_poly.pdbx_seq_one_letter_code
_entity_poly.pdbx_strand_id
1 'polypeptide(L)'
;MGRLTTKAFLGVTVIGLFLFLFLLLSMKEFSGYKSFEAKQSIHLYEIKKVAKLISLEHSAVVTISINDPLRWQDFGLSGALTSFGREPLPGTAIKYVAVGQGRVVVGIDVEKIDLIEQSNGEKLLQLPQPEIMYRFIDVDSWEIIYQEEPYVRRFIKPLTQTEIRQLETEALESLVREVHEKGLLEEAAQKAKEQIEKLLQEKDIVTVQIVQNQKT
;
A
#
# COMPACT_ATOMS: atom_id res chain seq x y z
N MET A 1 76.56 -14.88 49.20
CA MET A 1 75.88 -13.60 48.86
C MET A 1 75.23 -13.75 47.50
N GLY A 2 73.93 -14.07 47.48
CA GLY A 2 73.18 -14.40 46.25
C GLY A 2 72.57 -13.16 45.61
N ARG A 3 72.90 -12.93 44.32
CA ARG A 3 72.20 -11.98 43.44
C ARG A 3 71.13 -12.74 42.67
N LEU A 4 69.85 -12.57 43.02
CA LEU A 4 68.74 -13.23 42.33
C LEU A 4 67.46 -12.37 42.39
N THR A 5 67.50 -11.09 42.01
CA THR A 5 66.29 -10.24 41.96
C THR A 5 66.39 -9.15 40.89
N THR A 6 66.38 -9.51 39.60
CA THR A 6 66.23 -8.50 38.52
C THR A 6 65.45 -8.96 37.28
N LYS A 7 65.18 -10.26 37.11
CA LYS A 7 64.48 -10.75 35.90
C LYS A 7 62.96 -10.79 36.00
N ALA A 8 62.38 -10.72 37.20
CA ALA A 8 60.92 -10.78 37.38
C ALA A 8 60.19 -9.46 37.04
N PHE A 9 60.89 -8.31 37.12
CA PHE A 9 60.26 -7.00 36.96
C PHE A 9 59.99 -6.61 35.48
N LEU A 10 60.79 -7.13 34.55
CA LEU A 10 60.61 -6.88 33.11
C LEU A 10 59.46 -7.69 32.48
N GLY A 11 59.12 -8.86 33.02
CA GLY A 11 58.05 -9.69 32.46
C GLY A 11 56.65 -9.08 32.66
N VAL A 12 56.42 -8.47 33.83
CA VAL A 12 55.11 -7.91 34.20
C VAL A 12 54.81 -6.63 33.40
N THR A 13 55.82 -5.82 33.09
CA THR A 13 55.64 -4.60 32.30
C THR A 13 55.35 -4.88 30.83
N VAL A 14 55.97 -5.91 30.24
CA VAL A 14 55.73 -6.31 28.84
C VAL A 14 54.32 -6.89 28.66
N ILE A 15 53.85 -7.72 29.60
CA ILE A 15 52.50 -8.30 29.55
C ILE A 15 51.43 -7.21 29.73
N GLY A 16 51.65 -6.27 30.65
CA GLY A 16 50.75 -5.13 30.86
C GLY A 16 50.63 -4.24 29.61
N LEU A 17 51.74 -4.01 28.90
CA LEU A 17 51.73 -3.23 27.65
C LEU A 17 50.94 -3.93 26.54
N PHE A 18 51.07 -5.26 26.43
CA PHE A 18 50.32 -6.06 25.45
C PHE A 18 48.82 -6.05 25.71
N LEU A 19 48.40 -6.20 26.97
CA LEU A 19 46.99 -6.11 27.36
C LEU A 19 46.41 -4.72 27.10
N PHE A 20 47.17 -3.67 27.39
CA PHE A 20 46.75 -2.29 27.13
C PHE A 20 46.61 -2.01 25.62
N LEU A 21 47.54 -2.52 24.81
CA LEU A 21 47.47 -2.38 23.35
C LEU A 21 46.28 -3.14 22.77
N PHE A 22 46.00 -4.34 23.28
CA PHE A 22 44.83 -5.14 22.90
C PHE A 22 43.53 -4.42 23.26
N LEU A 23 43.47 -3.81 24.44
CA LEU A 23 42.31 -3.04 24.89
C LEU A 23 42.08 -1.79 24.02
N LEU A 24 43.15 -1.09 23.62
CA LEU A 24 43.06 0.03 22.68
C LEU A 24 42.61 -0.41 21.27
N LEU A 25 43.02 -1.59 20.82
CA LEU A 25 42.55 -2.18 19.56
C LEU A 25 41.05 -2.52 19.62
N SER A 26 40.60 -3.17 20.70
CA SER A 26 39.18 -3.48 20.90
C SER A 26 38.29 -2.23 21.04
N MET A 27 38.79 -1.15 21.65
CA MET A 27 38.02 0.10 21.74
C MET A 27 37.84 0.80 20.38
N LYS A 28 38.79 0.66 19.44
CA LYS A 28 38.64 1.20 18.08
C LYS A 28 37.57 0.47 17.28
N GLU A 29 37.52 -0.86 17.36
CA GLU A 29 36.49 -1.68 16.69
C GLU A 29 35.08 -1.34 17.22
N PHE A 30 34.94 -1.09 18.53
CA PHE A 30 33.65 -0.77 19.14
C PHE A 30 33.12 0.62 18.76
N SER A 31 33.99 1.60 18.53
CA SER A 31 33.57 2.93 18.07
C SER A 31 33.08 2.94 16.61
N GLY A 32 33.63 2.04 15.78
CA GLY A 32 33.22 1.89 14.37
C GLY A 32 31.78 1.40 14.26
N TYR A 33 31.43 0.35 15.00
CA TYR A 33 30.09 -0.26 15.01
C TYR A 33 28.98 0.74 15.38
N LYS A 34 29.17 1.53 16.45
CA LYS A 34 28.16 2.49 16.91
C LYS A 34 27.91 3.64 15.93
N SER A 35 28.93 4.10 15.21
CA SER A 35 28.76 5.17 14.22
C SER A 35 28.12 4.66 12.92
N PHE A 36 28.30 3.37 12.61
CA PHE A 36 27.81 2.75 11.39
C PHE A 36 26.29 2.49 11.45
N GLU A 37 25.79 1.91 12.55
CA GLU A 37 24.34 1.74 12.77
C GLU A 37 23.61 3.08 12.79
N ALA A 38 24.20 4.10 13.44
CA ALA A 38 23.62 5.44 13.49
C ALA A 38 23.50 6.05 12.07
N LYS A 39 24.54 5.92 11.24
CA LYS A 39 24.53 6.46 9.87
C LYS A 39 23.57 5.70 8.94
N GLN A 40 23.48 4.37 9.06
CA GLN A 40 22.49 3.54 8.33
C GLN A 40 21.05 3.92 8.68
N SER A 41 20.74 4.11 9.96
CA SER A 41 19.38 4.44 10.42
C SER A 41 18.89 5.80 9.91
N ILE A 42 19.79 6.79 9.81
CA ILE A 42 19.48 8.13 9.31
C ILE A 42 19.13 8.08 7.81
N HIS A 43 19.85 7.30 7.01
CA HIS A 43 19.60 7.20 5.57
C HIS A 43 18.28 6.48 5.24
N LEU A 44 17.95 5.40 5.95
CA LEU A 44 16.67 4.70 5.74
C LEU A 44 15.48 5.58 6.12
N TYR A 45 15.60 6.36 7.20
CA TYR A 45 14.56 7.29 7.64
C TYR A 45 14.25 8.36 6.58
N GLU A 46 15.27 8.96 5.97
CA GLU A 46 15.10 9.95 4.91
C GLU A 46 14.48 9.35 3.64
N ILE A 47 14.92 8.15 3.24
CA ILE A 47 14.34 7.41 2.11
C ILE A 47 12.86 7.12 2.38
N LYS A 48 12.52 6.61 3.56
CA LYS A 48 11.13 6.37 3.97
C LYS A 48 10.29 7.64 3.94
N LYS A 49 10.84 8.78 4.37
CA LYS A 49 10.14 10.06 4.36
C LYS A 49 9.78 10.53 2.95
N VAL A 50 10.70 10.37 1.98
CA VAL A 50 10.44 10.77 0.60
C VAL A 50 9.59 9.73 -0.14
N ALA A 51 9.77 8.44 0.16
CA ALA A 51 8.97 7.38 -0.44
C ALA A 51 7.49 7.46 -0.07
N LYS A 52 7.13 8.05 1.10
CA LYS A 52 5.71 8.31 1.47
C LYS A 52 4.98 9.22 0.48
N LEU A 53 5.72 9.91 -0.39
CA LEU A 53 5.17 10.82 -1.39
C LEU A 53 4.89 10.12 -2.73
N ILE A 54 5.20 8.83 -2.88
CA ILE A 54 5.14 8.14 -4.17
C ILE A 54 3.94 7.19 -4.18
N SER A 55 2.77 7.78 -4.39
CA SER A 55 1.51 7.08 -4.65
C SER A 55 0.90 7.56 -5.97
N LEU A 56 0.22 6.68 -6.67
CA LEU A 56 -0.62 7.05 -7.81
C LEU A 56 -2.08 7.00 -7.39
N GLU A 57 -2.80 8.10 -7.66
CA GLU A 57 -4.24 8.19 -7.47
C GLU A 57 -4.92 7.96 -8.82
N HIS A 58 -5.81 6.98 -8.86
CA HIS A 58 -6.71 6.74 -9.98
C HIS A 58 -8.13 7.11 -9.57
N SER A 59 -8.73 8.03 -10.32
CA SER A 59 -10.13 8.42 -10.15
C SER A 59 -10.91 7.97 -11.38
N ALA A 60 -12.03 7.30 -11.17
CA ALA A 60 -12.91 6.91 -12.26
C ALA A 60 -14.38 7.12 -11.89
N VAL A 61 -15.18 7.32 -12.94
CA VAL A 61 -16.63 7.30 -12.85
C VAL A 61 -17.07 5.84 -12.92
N VAL A 62 -17.73 5.37 -11.87
CA VAL A 62 -18.26 4.01 -11.81
C VAL A 62 -19.72 4.03 -12.19
N THR A 63 -20.11 3.06 -13.01
CA THR A 63 -21.45 2.97 -13.59
C THR A 63 -22.02 1.59 -13.30
N ILE A 64 -23.14 1.52 -12.58
CA ILE A 64 -23.81 0.25 -12.26
C ILE A 64 -25.18 0.23 -12.92
N SER A 65 -25.43 -0.81 -13.71
CA SER A 65 -26.75 -1.06 -14.29
C SER A 65 -27.62 -1.80 -13.28
N ILE A 66 -28.74 -1.19 -12.91
CA ILE A 66 -29.70 -1.74 -11.96
C ILE A 66 -30.95 -2.16 -12.72
N ASN A 67 -31.45 -3.36 -12.41
CA ASN A 67 -32.66 -3.93 -12.97
C ASN A 67 -33.67 -4.15 -11.84
N ASP A 68 -34.57 -3.18 -11.64
CA ASP A 68 -35.55 -3.22 -10.54
C ASP A 68 -36.92 -3.68 -11.06
N PRO A 69 -37.40 -4.87 -10.66
CA PRO A 69 -38.72 -5.33 -11.05
C PRO A 69 -39.81 -4.49 -10.36
N LEU A 70 -40.80 -4.05 -11.15
CA LEU A 70 -42.00 -3.45 -10.59
C LEU A 70 -42.76 -4.48 -9.74
N ARG A 71 -43.37 -4.01 -8.66
CA ARG A 71 -44.14 -4.84 -7.72
C ARG A 71 -45.58 -4.39 -7.74
N TRP A 72 -46.50 -5.28 -7.41
CA TRP A 72 -47.94 -4.98 -7.36
C TRP A 72 -48.27 -3.81 -6.41
N GLN A 73 -47.50 -3.66 -5.33
CA GLN A 73 -47.64 -2.52 -4.41
C GLN A 73 -47.31 -1.16 -5.03
N ASP A 74 -46.45 -1.10 -6.05
CA ASP A 74 -46.03 0.16 -6.68
C ASP A 74 -47.19 0.80 -7.48
N PHE A 75 -48.26 0.03 -7.72
CA PHE A 75 -49.50 0.46 -8.38
C PHE A 75 -50.65 0.72 -7.41
N GLY A 76 -50.41 0.71 -6.08
CA GLY A 76 -51.45 0.95 -5.08
C GLY A 76 -52.44 -0.21 -4.90
N LEU A 77 -52.11 -1.42 -5.39
CA LEU A 77 -52.95 -2.61 -5.27
C LEU A 77 -52.75 -3.37 -3.94
N SER A 78 -52.06 -2.74 -2.99
CA SER A 78 -51.78 -3.23 -1.64
C SER A 78 -53.02 -3.20 -0.75
N GLY A 79 -53.97 -4.09 -0.97
CA GLY A 79 -55.17 -4.15 -0.11
C GLY A 79 -56.14 -5.28 -0.35
N ALA A 80 -56.20 -5.86 -1.56
CA ALA A 80 -57.17 -6.91 -1.86
C ALA A 80 -56.66 -8.34 -1.58
N LEU A 81 -55.34 -8.59 -1.66
CA LEU A 81 -54.73 -9.92 -1.50
C LEU A 81 -53.35 -9.76 -0.83
N THR A 82 -53.30 -9.93 0.48
CA THR A 82 -52.19 -9.47 1.35
C THR A 82 -50.87 -10.24 1.22
N SER A 83 -50.75 -11.24 0.34
CA SER A 83 -49.52 -12.00 0.07
C SER A 83 -48.80 -11.64 -1.23
N PHE A 84 -49.49 -11.14 -2.26
CA PHE A 84 -48.91 -10.91 -3.60
C PHE A 84 -48.27 -9.52 -3.77
N GLY A 85 -48.54 -8.57 -2.87
CA GLY A 85 -48.13 -7.17 -3.02
C GLY A 85 -46.61 -6.94 -3.15
N ARG A 86 -45.80 -7.86 -2.61
CA ARG A 86 -44.32 -7.77 -2.63
C ARG A 86 -43.66 -8.55 -3.76
N GLU A 87 -44.42 -9.41 -4.45
CA GLU A 87 -43.88 -10.21 -5.54
C GLU A 87 -43.61 -9.34 -6.77
N PRO A 88 -42.46 -9.55 -7.44
CA PRO A 88 -42.15 -8.85 -8.67
C PRO A 88 -43.09 -9.29 -9.80
N LEU A 89 -43.57 -8.31 -10.57
CA LEU A 89 -44.34 -8.54 -11.78
C LEU A 89 -43.40 -9.08 -12.88
N PRO A 90 -43.64 -10.29 -13.40
CA PRO A 90 -42.77 -10.88 -14.41
C PRO A 90 -42.74 -10.02 -15.67
N GLY A 91 -41.54 -9.75 -16.20
CA GLY A 91 -41.35 -9.00 -17.44
C GLY A 91 -41.47 -7.48 -17.34
N THR A 92 -41.56 -6.91 -16.13
CA THR A 92 -41.83 -5.46 -15.93
C THR A 92 -40.67 -4.69 -15.30
N ALA A 93 -39.44 -5.18 -15.45
CA ALA A 93 -38.29 -4.59 -14.78
C ALA A 93 -37.84 -3.28 -15.44
N ILE A 94 -37.62 -2.27 -14.60
CA ILE A 94 -37.08 -0.98 -14.97
C ILE A 94 -35.56 -1.06 -14.91
N LYS A 95 -34.91 -0.60 -16.00
CA LYS A 95 -33.47 -0.44 -16.06
C LYS A 95 -33.09 1.01 -15.79
N TYR A 96 -32.20 1.21 -14.83
CA TYR A 96 -31.58 2.51 -14.57
C TYR A 96 -30.12 2.34 -14.21
N VAL A 97 -29.39 3.45 -14.25
CA VAL A 97 -27.95 3.45 -14.04
C VAL A 97 -27.63 4.30 -12.84
N ALA A 98 -26.90 3.75 -11.87
CA ALA A 98 -26.29 4.52 -10.80
C ALA A 98 -24.87 4.90 -11.22
N VAL A 99 -24.52 6.18 -11.12
CA VAL A 99 -23.22 6.72 -11.48
C VAL A 99 -22.60 7.36 -10.24
N GLY A 100 -21.35 7.01 -9.91
CA GLY A 100 -20.64 7.57 -8.77
C GLY A 100 -19.17 7.79 -9.07
N GLN A 101 -18.47 8.54 -8.21
CA GLN A 101 -17.04 8.76 -8.29
C GLN A 101 -16.30 7.84 -7.33
N GLY A 102 -15.40 7.02 -7.87
CA GLY A 102 -14.53 6.14 -7.10
C GLY A 102 -13.07 6.58 -7.21
N ARG A 103 -12.30 6.37 -6.13
CA ARG A 103 -10.85 6.57 -6.15
C ARG A 103 -10.11 5.38 -5.55
N VAL A 104 -9.00 5.03 -6.18
CA VAL A 104 -8.03 4.05 -5.68
C VAL A 104 -6.67 4.71 -5.61
N VAL A 105 -6.00 4.55 -4.49
CA VAL A 105 -4.61 4.94 -4.30
C VAL A 105 -3.77 3.68 -4.29
N VAL A 106 -2.85 3.59 -5.23
CA VAL A 106 -1.85 2.52 -5.32
C VAL A 106 -0.47 3.07 -5.01
N GLY A 107 0.36 2.27 -4.35
CA GLY A 107 1.70 2.70 -3.97
C GLY A 107 2.51 1.59 -3.33
N ILE A 108 3.69 1.94 -2.86
CA ILE A 108 4.59 1.04 -2.13
C ILE A 108 4.51 1.37 -0.65
N ASP A 109 4.31 0.36 0.20
CA ASP A 109 4.42 0.53 1.65
C ASP A 109 5.88 0.74 2.05
N VAL A 110 6.20 1.98 2.39
CA VAL A 110 7.57 2.39 2.72
C VAL A 110 8.11 1.74 3.97
N GLU A 111 7.24 1.28 4.88
CA GLU A 111 7.70 0.67 6.12
C GLU A 111 8.30 -0.70 5.88
N LYS A 112 7.91 -1.35 4.78
CA LYS A 112 8.43 -2.63 4.27
C LYS A 112 9.67 -2.47 3.36
N ILE A 113 10.21 -1.26 3.19
CA ILE A 113 11.49 -1.04 2.47
C ILE A 113 12.64 -1.50 3.36
N ASP A 114 13.52 -2.32 2.78
CA ASP A 114 14.69 -2.87 3.47
C ASP A 114 16.00 -2.50 2.76
N LEU A 115 17.09 -2.43 3.52
CA LEU A 115 18.43 -2.14 3.01
C LEU A 115 19.34 -3.32 3.33
N ILE A 116 19.77 -4.03 2.30
CA ILE A 116 20.62 -5.22 2.40
C ILE A 116 22.03 -4.85 1.96
N GLU A 117 23.02 -5.19 2.78
CA GLU A 117 24.42 -5.11 2.39
C GLU A 117 24.83 -6.43 1.74
N GLN A 118 25.32 -6.35 0.50
CA GLN A 118 25.81 -7.51 -0.25
C GLN A 118 27.23 -7.86 0.17
N SER A 119 27.62 -9.11 -0.03
CA SER A 119 28.93 -9.66 0.36
C SER A 119 30.13 -8.94 -0.29
N ASN A 120 29.90 -8.19 -1.37
CA ASN A 120 30.88 -7.37 -2.09
C ASN A 120 31.00 -5.92 -1.52
N GLY A 121 30.26 -5.59 -0.46
CA GLY A 121 30.20 -4.24 0.12
C GLY A 121 29.22 -3.28 -0.58
N GLU A 122 28.47 -3.76 -1.59
CA GLU A 122 27.44 -2.97 -2.24
C GLU A 122 26.16 -2.92 -1.38
N LYS A 123 25.47 -1.78 -1.41
CA LYS A 123 24.20 -1.60 -0.72
C LYS A 123 23.05 -1.75 -1.69
N LEU A 124 22.17 -2.71 -1.41
CA LEU A 124 20.97 -2.99 -2.16
C LEU A 124 19.74 -2.49 -1.39
N LEU A 125 18.98 -1.58 -1.98
CA LEU A 125 17.67 -1.21 -1.45
C LEU A 125 16.59 -2.12 -2.04
N GLN A 126 15.89 -2.85 -1.18
CA GLN A 126 14.73 -3.66 -1.57
C GLN A 126 13.43 -2.90 -1.38
N LEU A 127 12.73 -2.68 -2.48
CA LEU A 127 11.38 -2.13 -2.49
C LEU A 127 10.34 -3.26 -2.44
N PRO A 128 9.30 -3.13 -1.60
CA PRO A 128 8.21 -4.10 -1.55
C PRO A 128 7.35 -4.00 -2.80
N GLN A 129 6.47 -4.98 -2.99
CA GLN A 129 5.53 -4.97 -4.09
C GLN A 129 4.51 -3.82 -3.94
N PRO A 130 4.07 -3.21 -5.05
CA PRO A 130 3.02 -2.23 -5.01
C PRO A 130 1.71 -2.87 -4.53
N GLU A 131 0.97 -2.15 -3.69
CA GLU A 131 -0.31 -2.59 -3.17
C GLU A 131 -1.35 -1.46 -3.25
N ILE A 132 -2.62 -1.86 -3.15
CA ILE A 132 -3.72 -0.91 -3.02
C ILE A 132 -3.74 -0.40 -1.59
N MET A 133 -3.32 0.85 -1.41
CA MET A 133 -3.19 1.46 -0.09
C MET A 133 -4.55 1.94 0.43
N TYR A 134 -5.36 2.51 -0.45
CA TYR A 134 -6.67 3.04 -0.11
C TYR A 134 -7.63 2.92 -1.28
N ARG A 135 -8.90 2.70 -0.99
CA ARG A 135 -9.98 2.67 -1.97
C ARG A 135 -11.25 3.21 -1.33
N PHE A 136 -11.95 4.10 -2.01
CA PHE A 136 -13.21 4.64 -1.53
C PHE A 136 -14.09 5.09 -2.69
N ILE A 137 -15.39 5.18 -2.40
CA ILE A 137 -16.37 5.81 -3.26
C ILE A 137 -16.90 7.01 -2.51
N ASP A 138 -17.02 8.13 -3.22
CA ASP A 138 -17.72 9.29 -2.70
C ASP A 138 -19.22 9.02 -2.76
N VAL A 139 -19.81 8.66 -1.63
CA VAL A 139 -21.23 8.28 -1.57
C VAL A 139 -22.15 9.47 -1.90
N ASP A 140 -21.69 10.70 -1.64
CA ASP A 140 -22.45 11.91 -1.95
C ASP A 140 -22.42 12.22 -3.46
N SER A 141 -21.57 11.54 -4.24
CA SER A 141 -21.47 11.70 -5.70
C SER A 141 -22.42 10.80 -6.49
N TRP A 142 -23.23 9.96 -5.83
CA TRP A 142 -24.14 9.06 -6.53
C TRP A 142 -25.28 9.81 -7.21
N GLU A 143 -25.37 9.67 -8.52
CA GLU A 143 -26.46 10.15 -9.35
C GLU A 143 -27.16 8.97 -10.04
N ILE A 144 -28.49 8.98 -10.07
CA ILE A 144 -29.27 7.99 -10.81
C ILE A 144 -29.65 8.57 -12.17
N ILE A 145 -29.11 7.98 -13.23
CA ILE A 145 -29.37 8.34 -14.62
C ILE A 145 -30.37 7.33 -15.21
N TYR A 146 -31.41 7.84 -15.86
CA TYR A 146 -32.50 7.03 -16.43
C TYR A 146 -32.32 6.92 -17.93
N GLN A 147 -32.48 5.70 -18.45
CA GLN A 147 -32.13 5.45 -19.83
C GLN A 147 -33.19 5.94 -20.82
N GLU A 148 -34.51 5.93 -20.49
CA GLU A 148 -35.50 6.08 -21.58
C GLU A 148 -36.75 6.95 -21.32
N GLU A 149 -37.33 7.09 -20.11
CA GLU A 149 -38.60 7.86 -20.00
C GLU A 149 -38.82 8.59 -18.65
N PRO A 150 -39.36 9.84 -18.67
CA PRO A 150 -39.60 10.63 -17.45
C PRO A 150 -40.69 10.04 -16.53
N TYR A 151 -41.61 9.23 -17.06
CA TYR A 151 -42.68 8.59 -16.27
C TYR A 151 -42.16 7.48 -15.35
N VAL A 152 -41.02 6.88 -15.70
CA VAL A 152 -40.37 5.79 -14.97
C VAL A 152 -39.86 6.25 -13.61
N ARG A 153 -39.46 7.52 -13.47
CA ARG A 153 -38.94 8.09 -12.20
C ARG A 153 -39.88 7.88 -11.01
N ARG A 154 -41.20 7.86 -11.26
CA ARG A 154 -42.21 7.70 -10.20
C ARG A 154 -42.25 6.29 -9.60
N PHE A 155 -41.74 5.30 -10.33
CA PHE A 155 -41.77 3.90 -9.92
C PHE A 155 -40.42 3.39 -9.43
N ILE A 156 -39.42 4.28 -9.35
CA ILE A 156 -38.10 3.89 -8.88
C ILE A 156 -38.12 3.93 -7.37
N LYS A 157 -37.94 2.75 -6.81
CA LYS A 157 -37.84 2.58 -5.38
C LYS A 157 -36.58 3.31 -4.89
N PRO A 158 -36.66 4.03 -3.75
CA PRO A 158 -35.46 4.48 -3.06
C PRO A 158 -34.63 3.26 -2.63
N LEU A 159 -33.34 3.30 -2.91
CA LEU A 159 -32.42 2.23 -2.52
C LEU A 159 -32.36 2.11 -1.00
N THR A 160 -32.39 0.88 -0.50
CA THR A 160 -32.14 0.62 0.92
C THR A 160 -30.65 0.76 1.23
N GLN A 161 -30.29 0.98 2.50
CA GLN A 161 -28.87 1.03 2.90
C GLN A 161 -28.10 -0.24 2.52
N THR A 162 -28.75 -1.41 2.58
CA THR A 162 -28.12 -2.68 2.20
C THR A 162 -27.80 -2.72 0.70
N GLU A 163 -28.71 -2.24 -0.14
CA GLU A 163 -28.50 -2.16 -1.59
C GLU A 163 -27.41 -1.14 -1.93
N ILE A 164 -27.38 0.00 -1.25
CA ILE A 164 -26.30 0.99 -1.41
C ILE A 164 -24.94 0.36 -1.11
N ARG A 165 -24.81 -0.38 0.00
CA ARG A 165 -23.55 -1.08 0.35
C ARG A 165 -23.16 -2.15 -0.68
N GLN A 166 -24.12 -2.84 -1.27
CA GLN A 166 -23.86 -3.82 -2.33
C GLN A 166 -23.31 -3.12 -3.58
N LEU A 167 -23.94 -2.02 -3.99
CA LEU A 167 -23.48 -1.19 -5.11
C LEU A 167 -22.09 -0.61 -4.86
N GLU A 168 -21.81 -0.13 -3.65
CA GLU A 168 -20.47 0.33 -3.26
C GLU A 168 -19.43 -0.78 -3.41
N THR A 169 -19.76 -2.00 -2.98
CA THR A 169 -18.85 -3.15 -3.06
C THR A 169 -18.56 -3.52 -4.51
N GLU A 170 -19.59 -3.65 -5.35
CA GLU A 170 -19.43 -3.95 -6.78
C GLU A 170 -18.63 -2.86 -7.51
N ALA A 171 -18.91 -1.59 -7.20
CA ALA A 171 -18.18 -0.46 -7.78
C ALA A 171 -16.70 -0.48 -7.39
N LEU A 172 -16.39 -0.72 -6.11
CA LEU A 172 -15.01 -0.83 -5.65
C LEU A 172 -14.28 -2.00 -6.31
N GLU A 173 -14.93 -3.16 -6.46
CA GLU A 173 -14.34 -4.31 -7.13
C GLU A 173 -14.05 -4.03 -8.61
N SER A 174 -14.97 -3.37 -9.33
CA SER A 174 -14.75 -2.97 -10.72
C SER A 174 -13.58 -2.00 -10.84
N LEU A 175 -13.49 -1.02 -9.94
CA LEU A 175 -12.44 -0.01 -9.94
C LEU A 175 -11.07 -0.63 -9.67
N VAL A 176 -11.00 -1.58 -8.73
CA VAL A 176 -9.78 -2.34 -8.45
C VAL A 176 -9.38 -3.19 -9.66
N ARG A 177 -10.33 -3.83 -10.34
CA ARG A 177 -10.06 -4.58 -11.57
C ARG A 177 -9.48 -3.67 -12.65
N GLU A 178 -10.05 -2.49 -12.85
CA GLU A 178 -9.56 -1.51 -13.81
C GLU A 178 -8.12 -1.06 -13.50
N VAL A 179 -7.78 -0.85 -12.22
CA VAL A 179 -6.42 -0.54 -11.75
C VAL A 179 -5.43 -1.65 -12.14
N HIS A 180 -5.83 -2.91 -11.98
CA HIS A 180 -5.02 -4.06 -12.41
C HIS A 180 -4.89 -4.13 -13.93
N GLU A 181 -5.99 -3.99 -14.67
CA GLU A 181 -5.99 -4.07 -16.14
C GLU A 181 -5.16 -2.95 -16.79
N LYS A 182 -5.14 -1.76 -16.18
CA LYS A 182 -4.34 -0.62 -16.62
C LYS A 182 -2.86 -0.71 -16.23
N GLY A 183 -2.45 -1.70 -15.43
CA GLY A 183 -1.07 -1.85 -14.98
C GLY A 183 -0.59 -0.73 -14.05
N LEU A 184 -1.51 -0.11 -13.28
CA LEU A 184 -1.18 1.03 -12.44
C LEU A 184 -0.32 0.65 -11.22
N LEU A 185 -0.35 -0.61 -10.80
CA LEU A 185 0.51 -1.13 -9.74
C LEU A 185 1.97 -1.15 -10.20
N GLU A 186 2.22 -1.67 -11.41
CA GLU A 186 3.54 -1.71 -12.04
C GLU A 186 4.05 -0.30 -12.30
N GLU A 187 3.19 0.61 -12.77
CA GLU A 187 3.53 2.01 -12.97
C GLU A 187 3.92 2.70 -11.65
N ALA A 188 3.15 2.46 -10.58
CA ALA A 188 3.46 3.00 -9.26
C ALA A 188 4.81 2.47 -8.74
N ALA A 189 5.08 1.19 -8.94
CA ALA A 189 6.34 0.59 -8.53
C ALA A 189 7.53 1.15 -9.31
N GLN A 190 7.39 1.32 -10.62
CA GLN A 190 8.43 1.88 -11.47
C GLN A 190 8.71 3.34 -11.12
N LYS A 191 7.66 4.15 -10.93
CA LYS A 191 7.82 5.55 -10.48
C LYS A 191 8.46 5.62 -9.10
N ALA A 192 8.09 4.74 -8.18
CA ALA A 192 8.71 4.66 -6.88
C ALA A 192 10.20 4.35 -6.97
N LYS A 193 10.56 3.34 -7.77
CA LYS A 193 11.95 3.00 -8.05
C LYS A 193 12.73 4.18 -8.61
N GLU A 194 12.23 4.83 -9.67
CA GLU A 194 12.93 5.94 -10.33
C GLU A 194 13.14 7.15 -9.41
N GLN A 195 12.14 7.49 -8.60
CA GLN A 195 12.24 8.59 -7.64
C GLN A 195 13.23 8.25 -6.53
N ILE A 196 13.21 7.02 -6.03
CA ILE A 196 14.15 6.57 -5.01
C ILE A 196 15.58 6.52 -5.58
N GLU A 197 15.77 6.01 -6.79
CA GLU A 197 17.07 6.02 -7.47
C GLU A 197 17.63 7.44 -7.63
N LYS A 198 16.80 8.42 -8.01
CA LYS A 198 17.22 9.83 -8.09
C LYS A 198 17.72 10.36 -6.75
N LEU A 199 17.01 10.05 -5.65
CA LEU A 199 17.43 10.46 -4.30
C LEU A 199 18.71 9.76 -3.84
N LEU A 200 18.94 8.54 -4.32
CA LEU A 200 20.07 7.70 -3.94
C LEU A 200 21.34 7.99 -4.74
N GLN A 201 21.21 8.47 -5.97
CA GLN A 201 22.35 8.98 -6.76
C GLN A 201 23.07 10.12 -6.05
N GLU A 202 22.37 10.87 -5.19
CA GLU A 202 22.98 11.90 -4.34
C GLU A 202 23.71 11.34 -3.11
N LYS A 203 23.57 10.03 -2.79
CA LYS A 203 23.97 9.43 -1.50
C LYS A 203 24.75 8.11 -1.57
N ASP A 204 25.35 7.76 -2.71
CA ASP A 204 26.29 6.62 -2.84
C ASP A 204 25.64 5.23 -2.58
N ILE A 205 24.34 5.05 -2.87
CA ILE A 205 23.66 3.74 -2.84
C ILE A 205 23.55 3.23 -4.29
N VAL A 206 24.12 2.05 -4.54
CA VAL A 206 24.51 1.63 -5.90
C VAL A 206 23.42 0.83 -6.62
N THR A 207 22.40 0.27 -5.95
CA THR A 207 21.34 -0.47 -6.67
C THR A 207 20.00 -0.52 -5.91
N VAL A 208 18.89 -0.31 -6.62
CA VAL A 208 17.50 -0.46 -6.12
C VAL A 208 16.83 -1.63 -6.84
N GLN A 209 16.28 -2.59 -6.10
CA GLN A 209 15.54 -3.73 -6.64
C GLN A 209 14.15 -3.83 -6.02
N ILE A 210 13.16 -4.16 -6.84
CA ILE A 210 11.81 -4.50 -6.38
C ILE A 210 11.78 -5.99 -6.08
N VAL A 211 11.25 -6.37 -4.91
CA VAL A 211 11.10 -7.77 -4.52
C VAL A 211 10.12 -8.45 -5.49
N GLN A 212 10.64 -9.36 -6.32
CA GLN A 212 9.81 -10.23 -7.14
C GLN A 212 9.41 -11.45 -6.30
N ASN A 213 8.13 -11.60 -5.99
CA ASN A 213 7.63 -12.88 -5.51
C ASN A 213 7.84 -13.91 -6.63
N GLN A 214 8.73 -14.87 -6.40
CA GLN A 214 8.68 -16.14 -7.11
C GLN A 214 7.33 -16.76 -6.74
N LYS A 215 6.36 -16.70 -7.66
CA LYS A 215 5.16 -17.54 -7.59
C LYS A 215 5.63 -18.99 -7.64
N THR A 216 5.71 -19.64 -6.48
CA THR A 216 5.65 -21.09 -6.35
C THR A 216 4.20 -21.57 -6.35
#